data_AF-A0A2V8LWD3-F1
#
_entry.id   AF-A0A2V8LWD3-F1
#
_cell.length_a   1.000
_cell.length_b   1.000
_cell.length_c   1.000
_cell.angle_alpha   90.00
_cell.angle_beta   90.00
_cell.angle_gamma   90.00
#
_symmetry.space_group_name_H-M   'P 1'
#
loop_
_entity.id
_entity.type
_entity.pdbx_description
1 polymer ?
#
loop_
_entity_poly.entity_id
_entity_poly.type
_entity_poly.pdbx_seq_one_letter_code
_entity_poly.pdbx_strand_id
1 'polypeptide(L)'
;YKFNARDYFATKRDSLKRNQFGGTAGGPIVKNKLFFFGGYQGTITRKGPNDSISFVPTAAVLAGDWTAMASAACNAGTPRTLRAPYGTNNRIDPSLYSKAALNIAAKLPQTDDPCGKINVPRISRPNEGQYIGKVDYQKSSRNSLFGRYMATVTQHRRRLPSPTTFLRRLSAAAKISRNLILSVTHS
;
A
#
# COMPACT_ATOMS: atom_id res chain seq x y z
N TYR A 1 11.36 8.94 -27.05
CA TYR A 1 11.57 10.11 -26.15
C TYR A 1 11.49 9.59 -24.70
N LYS A 2 12.52 9.13 -23.97
CA LYS A 2 13.91 9.56 -23.70
C LYS A 2 14.04 10.87 -22.90
N PHE A 3 13.55 10.89 -21.66
CA PHE A 3 14.17 11.63 -20.54
C PHE A 3 13.59 11.19 -19.18
N ASN A 4 14.43 10.65 -18.30
CA ASN A 4 14.22 10.60 -16.85
C ASN A 4 15.61 10.44 -16.23
N ALA A 5 16.11 11.53 -15.65
CA ALA A 5 17.39 11.56 -14.95
C ALA A 5 17.29 10.74 -13.66
N ARG A 6 18.41 10.12 -13.29
CA ARG A 6 18.57 9.30 -12.09
C ARG A 6 18.85 10.25 -10.92
N ASP A 7 18.16 10.10 -9.80
CA ASP A 7 18.53 10.80 -8.57
C ASP A 7 19.97 10.44 -8.19
N TYR A 8 20.78 11.47 -7.93
CA TYR A 8 22.23 11.40 -7.72
C TYR A 8 22.64 10.46 -6.56
N PHE A 9 21.73 10.18 -5.62
CA PHE A 9 21.98 9.34 -4.44
C PHE A 9 21.37 7.92 -4.51
N ALA A 10 20.71 7.54 -5.60
CA ALA A 10 20.02 6.25 -5.69
C ALA A 10 20.92 5.13 -6.26
N THR A 11 21.23 4.11 -5.46
CA THR A 11 22.02 2.92 -5.84
C THR A 11 21.26 1.90 -6.71
N LYS A 12 19.92 1.97 -6.76
CA LYS A 12 19.07 1.22 -7.70
C LYS A 12 18.07 2.15 -8.38
N ARG A 13 17.81 1.93 -9.68
CA ARG A 13 16.83 2.67 -10.46
C ARG A 13 15.43 2.41 -9.90
N ASP A 14 14.78 3.43 -9.33
CA ASP A 14 13.37 3.31 -8.94
C ASP A 14 12.57 2.93 -10.19
N SER A 15 11.91 1.78 -10.15
CA SER A 15 11.14 1.23 -11.28
C SER A 15 9.70 1.74 -11.27
N LEU A 16 9.53 3.00 -10.89
CA LEU A 16 8.27 3.72 -10.99
C LEU A 16 7.93 3.97 -12.47
N LYS A 17 6.89 3.30 -12.97
CA LYS A 17 6.24 3.60 -14.25
C LYS A 17 4.81 4.07 -13.97
N ARG A 18 4.43 5.23 -14.50
CA ARG A 18 3.07 5.79 -14.43
C ARG A 18 2.56 6.06 -15.85
N ASN A 19 1.39 5.53 -16.19
CA ASN A 19 0.69 5.83 -17.44
C ASN A 19 -0.62 6.52 -17.09
N GLN A 20 -0.77 7.77 -17.51
CA GLN A 20 -1.99 8.56 -17.33
C GLN A 20 -2.65 8.75 -18.69
N PHE A 21 -3.95 8.48 -18.75
CA PHE A 21 -4.76 8.67 -19.95
C PHE A 21 -6.13 9.18 -19.53
N GLY A 22 -6.81 9.87 -20.42
CA GLY A 22 -8.12 10.42 -20.10
C GLY A 22 -8.71 11.18 -21.26
N GLY A 23 -9.94 11.59 -21.06
CA GLY A 23 -10.70 12.37 -22.03
C GLY A 23 -11.89 13.03 -21.36
N THR A 24 -12.37 14.08 -22.00
CA THR A 24 -13.57 14.81 -21.59
C THR A 24 -14.49 14.95 -22.78
N ALA A 25 -15.79 15.01 -22.50
CA ALA A 25 -16.81 15.28 -23.49
C ALA A 25 -17.90 16.13 -22.85
N GLY A 26 -18.46 17.05 -23.61
CA GLY A 26 -19.55 17.89 -23.13
C GLY A 26 -20.25 18.58 -24.28
N GLY A 27 -21.47 19.03 -24.01
CA GLY A 27 -22.29 19.71 -25.00
C GLY A 27 -23.73 19.92 -24.55
N PRO A 28 -24.54 20.56 -25.40
CA PRO A 28 -25.97 20.68 -25.15
C PRO A 28 -26.67 19.33 -25.37
N ILE A 29 -27.43 18.87 -24.38
CA ILE A 29 -28.49 17.85 -24.57
C ILE A 29 -29.71 18.51 -25.21
N VAL A 30 -30.10 19.67 -24.68
CA VAL A 30 -31.14 20.54 -25.25
C VAL A 30 -30.52 21.92 -25.40
N LYS A 31 -30.44 22.42 -26.64
CA LYS A 31 -29.85 23.74 -26.91
C LYS A 31 -30.49 24.80 -25.99
N ASN A 32 -29.63 25.60 -25.35
CA ASN A 32 -29.99 26.69 -24.44
C ASN A 32 -30.74 26.29 -23.15
N LYS A 33 -30.93 24.99 -22.87
CA LYS A 33 -31.66 24.52 -21.68
C LYS A 33 -30.92 23.48 -20.86
N LEU A 34 -30.28 22.51 -21.49
CA LEU A 34 -29.70 21.38 -20.77
C LEU A 34 -28.32 21.07 -21.35
N PHE A 35 -27.30 21.11 -20.51
CA PHE A 35 -25.92 20.87 -20.88
C PHE A 35 -25.33 19.77 -20.01
N PHE A 36 -24.42 19.00 -20.58
CA PHE A 36 -23.67 17.99 -19.86
C PHE A 36 -22.17 18.17 -20.05
N PHE A 37 -21.43 17.72 -19.04
CA PHE A 37 -19.98 17.58 -19.10
C PHE A 37 -19.59 16.29 -18.37
N GLY A 38 -18.72 15.51 -18.99
CA GLY A 38 -18.19 14.27 -18.45
C GLY A 38 -16.70 14.20 -18.66
N GLY A 39 -16.00 13.59 -17.71
CA GLY A 39 -14.56 13.39 -17.80
C GLY A 39 -14.13 12.10 -17.11
N TYR A 40 -13.12 11.46 -17.68
CA TYR A 40 -12.46 10.31 -17.08
C TYR A 40 -10.95 10.44 -17.19
N GLN A 41 -10.25 10.13 -16.10
CA GLN A 41 -8.80 9.97 -16.08
C GLN A 41 -8.43 8.64 -15.42
N GLY A 42 -7.68 7.81 -16.15
CA GLY A 42 -7.07 6.59 -15.65
C GLY A 42 -5.58 6.78 -15.37
N THR A 43 -5.11 6.29 -14.23
CA THR A 43 -3.69 6.25 -13.86
C THR A 43 -3.26 4.83 -13.51
N ILE A 44 -2.39 4.25 -14.32
CA ILE A 44 -1.79 2.94 -14.06
C ILE A 44 -0.40 3.16 -13.47
N THR A 45 -0.21 2.77 -12.21
CA THR A 45 1.09 2.84 -11.55
C THR A 45 1.69 1.45 -11.35
N ARG A 46 2.94 1.29 -11.74
CA ARG A 46 3.78 0.13 -11.45
C ARG A 46 4.99 0.61 -10.67
N LYS A 47 5.18 0.10 -9.47
CA LYS A 47 6.38 0.32 -8.67
C LYS A 47 7.10 -1.02 -8.54
N GLY A 48 8.43 -0.97 -8.43
CA GLY A 48 9.21 -2.13 -8.03
C GLY A 48 8.80 -2.64 -6.66
N PRO A 49 9.21 -3.85 -6.27
CA PRO A 49 9.08 -4.27 -4.88
C PRO A 49 9.83 -3.26 -4.01
N ASN A 50 9.12 -2.64 -3.09
CA ASN A 50 9.77 -1.95 -1.99
C ASN A 50 10.17 -3.09 -1.04
N ASP A 51 11.47 -3.35 -0.87
CA ASP A 51 11.90 -4.33 0.12
C ASP A 51 11.54 -3.78 1.50
N SER A 52 10.54 -4.40 2.13
CA SER A 52 10.20 -4.12 3.51
C SER A 52 11.06 -5.05 4.35
N ILE A 53 12.00 -4.48 5.10
CA ILE A 53 12.72 -5.23 6.11
C ILE A 53 11.70 -5.63 7.18
N SER A 54 11.74 -6.90 7.58
CA SER A 54 11.00 -7.42 8.73
C SER A 54 11.92 -8.36 9.50
N PHE A 55 11.57 -8.62 10.75
CA PHE A 55 12.36 -9.47 11.63
C PHE A 55 11.51 -10.66 12.06
N VAL A 56 12.11 -11.85 12.03
CA VAL A 56 11.51 -13.11 12.49
C VAL A 56 12.42 -13.75 13.53
N PRO A 57 11.89 -14.56 14.45
CA PRO A 57 12.73 -15.35 15.36
C PRO A 57 13.66 -16.27 14.57
N THR A 58 14.95 -16.26 14.92
CA THR A 58 15.93 -17.22 14.37
C THR A 58 15.81 -18.57 15.09
N ALA A 59 16.37 -19.63 14.51
CA ALA A 59 16.44 -20.93 15.17
C ALA A 59 17.15 -20.87 16.53
N ALA A 60 18.20 -20.06 16.65
CA ALA A 60 18.91 -19.83 17.91
C ALA A 60 18.00 -19.20 18.97
N VAL A 61 17.23 -18.18 18.59
CA VAL A 61 16.26 -17.53 19.48
C VAL A 61 15.16 -18.49 19.91
N LEU A 62 14.64 -19.32 18.99
CA LEU A 62 13.66 -20.35 19.31
C LEU A 62 14.22 -21.47 20.20
N ALA A 63 15.54 -21.68 20.18
CA ALA A 63 16.26 -22.57 21.07
C ALA A 63 16.70 -21.91 22.39
N GLY A 64 16.31 -20.66 22.64
CA GLY A 64 16.62 -19.96 23.88
C GLY A 64 17.88 -19.10 23.88
N ASP A 65 18.64 -19.07 22.79
CA ASP A 65 19.88 -18.29 22.68
C ASP A 65 19.65 -16.95 21.97
N TRP A 66 19.74 -15.86 22.72
CA TRP A 66 19.57 -14.50 22.22
C TRP A 66 20.90 -13.75 22.08
N THR A 67 22.05 -14.38 22.29
CA THR A 67 23.36 -13.71 22.30
C THR A 67 23.64 -12.96 21.00
N ALA A 68 23.37 -13.58 19.85
CA ALA A 68 23.52 -12.95 18.54
C ALA A 68 22.53 -11.80 18.33
N MET A 69 21.24 -12.02 18.62
CA MET A 69 20.18 -11.02 18.45
C MET A 69 20.33 -9.83 19.41
N ALA A 70 20.90 -10.04 20.59
CA ALA A 70 21.16 -9.02 21.58
C ALA A 70 22.54 -8.33 21.39
N SER A 71 23.34 -8.76 20.42
CA SER A 71 24.65 -8.16 20.13
C SER A 71 24.53 -6.72 19.59
N ALA A 72 25.62 -5.97 19.65
CA ALA A 72 25.72 -4.63 19.05
C ALA A 72 25.41 -4.64 17.55
N ALA A 73 25.78 -5.71 16.84
CA ALA A 73 25.56 -5.86 15.40
C ALA A 73 24.07 -5.83 15.03
N CYS A 74 23.22 -6.41 15.87
CA CYS A 74 21.77 -6.45 15.66
C CYS A 74 21.01 -5.27 16.30
N ASN A 75 21.69 -4.42 17.09
CA ASN A 75 21.07 -3.37 17.90
C ASN A 75 21.72 -1.99 17.68
N ALA A 76 21.98 -1.64 16.42
CA ALA A 76 22.51 -0.32 16.02
C ALA A 76 23.78 0.10 16.79
N GLY A 77 24.69 -0.84 17.03
CA GLY A 77 25.95 -0.61 17.73
C GLY A 77 25.87 -0.68 19.26
N THR A 78 24.67 -0.84 19.85
CA THR A 78 24.51 -0.92 21.32
C THR A 78 24.02 -2.31 21.72
N PRO A 79 24.82 -3.14 22.41
CA PRO A 79 24.35 -4.45 22.85
C PRO A 79 23.22 -4.33 23.87
N ARG A 80 22.35 -5.34 23.89
CA ARG A 80 21.27 -5.49 24.86
C ARG A 80 21.58 -6.67 25.78
N THR A 81 21.19 -6.52 27.03
CA THR A 81 21.27 -7.60 28.02
C THR A 81 19.85 -7.89 28.48
N LEU A 82 19.40 -9.12 28.27
CA LEU A 82 18.15 -9.61 28.81
C LEU A 82 18.23 -9.56 30.33
N ARG A 83 17.13 -9.16 30.98
CA ARG A 83 17.07 -9.01 32.43
C ARG A 83 16.47 -10.27 33.07
N ALA A 84 16.94 -10.57 34.28
CA ALA A 84 16.32 -11.56 35.15
C ALA A 84 14.83 -11.20 35.41
N PRO A 85 13.95 -12.19 35.63
CA PRO A 85 14.24 -13.62 35.77
C PRO A 85 14.32 -14.38 34.44
N TYR A 86 13.95 -13.75 33.34
CA TYR A 86 13.72 -14.46 32.08
C TYR A 86 14.98 -14.61 31.22
N GLY A 87 15.96 -13.72 31.38
CA GLY A 87 17.22 -13.80 30.65
C GLY A 87 18.42 -13.58 31.54
N THR A 88 19.24 -14.63 31.70
CA THR A 88 20.58 -14.54 32.27
C THR A 88 21.56 -14.87 31.15
N ASN A 89 22.61 -14.06 30.96
CA ASN A 89 23.58 -14.20 29.87
C ASN A 89 22.93 -14.27 28.47
N ASN A 90 21.84 -13.53 28.26
CA ASN A 90 21.05 -13.56 27.02
C ASN A 90 20.54 -14.95 26.63
N ARG A 91 20.24 -15.79 27.64
CA ARG A 91 19.61 -17.10 27.45
C ARG A 91 18.30 -17.18 28.21
N ILE A 92 17.28 -17.69 27.53
CA ILE A 92 15.94 -17.94 28.08
C ILE A 92 15.71 -19.45 27.98
N ASP A 93 15.24 -20.08 29.06
CA ASP A 93 14.82 -21.49 29.00
C ASP A 93 13.64 -21.64 28.02
N PRO A 94 13.75 -22.45 26.95
CA PRO A 94 12.66 -22.69 26.00
C PRO A 94 11.37 -23.22 26.65
N SER A 95 11.44 -23.82 27.84
CA SER A 95 10.25 -24.25 28.61
C SER A 95 9.32 -23.09 28.97
N LEU A 96 9.86 -21.87 29.05
CA LEU A 96 9.12 -20.63 29.33
C LEU A 96 8.37 -20.10 28.10
N TYR A 97 8.60 -20.67 26.92
CA TYR A 97 7.90 -20.25 25.71
C TYR A 97 6.46 -20.72 25.67
N SER A 98 5.56 -19.78 25.41
CA SER A 98 4.16 -20.08 25.15
C SER A 98 4.04 -20.99 23.92
N LYS A 99 3.29 -22.10 24.08
CA LYS A 99 2.94 -23.00 22.97
C LYS A 99 2.25 -22.25 21.82
N ALA A 100 1.43 -21.23 22.13
CA ALA A 100 0.80 -20.40 21.12
C ALA A 100 1.83 -19.59 20.32
N ALA A 101 2.83 -19.03 20.98
CA ALA A 101 3.90 -18.27 20.32
C ALA A 101 4.75 -19.18 19.42
N LEU A 102 5.09 -20.39 19.88
CA LEU A 102 5.81 -21.38 19.07
C LEU A 102 5.01 -21.81 17.83
N ASN A 103 3.70 -22.02 17.98
CA ASN A 103 2.83 -22.36 16.85
C ASN A 103 2.72 -21.25 15.80
N ILE A 104 2.79 -19.97 16.22
CA ILE A 104 2.85 -18.84 15.29
C ILE A 104 4.23 -18.77 14.64
N ALA A 105 5.31 -18.90 15.41
CA ALA A 105 6.68 -18.86 14.92
C ALA A 105 6.96 -19.95 13.87
N ALA A 106 6.41 -21.15 14.05
CA ALA A 106 6.51 -22.25 13.09
C ALA A 106 5.85 -21.95 11.73
N LYS A 107 4.99 -20.93 11.64
CA LYS A 107 4.35 -20.50 10.38
C LYS A 107 5.08 -19.33 9.72
N LEU A 108 6.07 -18.75 10.39
CA LEU A 108 6.88 -17.68 9.85
C LEU A 108 7.95 -18.23 8.91
N PRO A 109 8.36 -17.47 7.87
CA PRO A 109 9.52 -17.83 7.08
C PRO A 109 10.76 -17.92 7.96
N GLN A 110 11.63 -18.89 7.68
CA GLN A 110 12.92 -19.04 8.34
C GLN A 110 13.97 -18.14 7.68
N THR A 111 15.02 -17.82 8.42
CA THR A 111 16.15 -17.02 7.94
C THR A 111 17.45 -17.49 8.59
N ASP A 112 18.53 -17.47 7.82
CA ASP A 112 19.89 -17.71 8.30
C ASP A 112 20.58 -16.42 8.75
N ASP A 113 19.91 -15.27 8.59
CA ASP A 113 20.43 -13.99 9.09
C ASP A 113 20.50 -14.01 10.63
N PRO A 114 21.66 -13.71 11.24
CA PRO A 114 21.84 -13.82 12.68
C PRO A 114 20.98 -12.83 13.49
N CYS A 115 20.51 -11.76 12.84
CA CYS A 115 19.60 -10.78 13.43
C CYS A 115 18.13 -11.07 13.13
N GLY A 116 17.81 -12.18 12.45
CA GLY A 116 16.44 -12.54 12.09
C GLY A 116 15.89 -11.71 10.93
N LYS A 117 16.74 -11.02 10.16
CA LYS A 117 16.30 -10.15 9.09
C LYS A 117 15.75 -10.95 7.91
N ILE A 118 14.59 -10.55 7.41
CA ILE A 118 14.03 -11.01 6.14
C ILE A 118 13.61 -9.82 5.28
N ASN A 119 13.75 -9.98 3.96
CA ASN A 119 13.20 -9.05 3.00
C ASN A 119 11.83 -9.57 2.55
N VAL A 120 10.77 -8.86 2.91
CA VAL A 120 9.42 -9.16 2.45
C VAL A 120 9.10 -8.19 1.31
N PRO A 121 9.04 -8.66 0.04
CA PRO A 121 8.82 -7.75 -1.07
C PRO A 121 7.39 -7.19 -1.01
N ARG A 122 7.22 -5.90 -0.75
CA ARG A 122 5.90 -5.26 -0.85
C ARG A 122 5.68 -4.82 -2.28
N ILE A 123 4.95 -5.63 -3.03
CA ILE A 123 4.53 -5.27 -4.39
C ILE A 123 3.26 -4.41 -4.29
N SER A 124 3.40 -3.11 -4.59
CA SER A 124 2.26 -2.19 -4.73
C SER A 124 2.11 -1.75 -6.18
N ARG A 125 1.00 -2.13 -6.81
CA ARG A 125 0.66 -1.77 -8.20
C ARG A 125 -0.74 -1.16 -8.24
N PRO A 126 -0.91 0.10 -7.80
CA PRO A 126 -2.22 0.71 -7.81
C PRO A 126 -2.65 1.07 -9.23
N ASN A 127 -3.91 0.81 -9.54
CA ASN A 127 -4.61 1.40 -10.67
C ASN A 127 -5.64 2.37 -10.11
N GLU A 128 -5.70 3.58 -10.63
CA GLU A 128 -6.66 4.60 -10.24
C GLU A 128 -7.52 5.03 -11.42
N GLY A 129 -8.81 5.25 -11.18
CA GLY A 129 -9.73 5.85 -12.12
C GLY A 129 -10.50 6.99 -11.45
N GLN A 130 -10.50 8.17 -12.07
CA GLN A 130 -11.23 9.34 -11.62
C GLN A 130 -12.30 9.69 -12.64
N TYR A 131 -13.53 9.86 -12.16
CA TYR A 131 -14.71 10.16 -12.96
C TYR A 131 -15.31 11.48 -12.47
N ILE A 132 -15.72 12.32 -13.41
CA ILE A 132 -16.52 13.51 -13.14
C ILE A 132 -17.69 13.55 -14.12
N GLY A 133 -18.87 13.84 -13.59
CA GLY A 133 -20.07 14.12 -14.37
C GLY A 133 -20.72 15.39 -13.85
N LYS A 134 -21.19 16.24 -14.76
CA LYS A 134 -21.93 17.45 -14.46
C LYS A 134 -23.10 17.60 -15.42
N VAL A 135 -24.22 18.04 -14.89
CA VAL A 135 -25.41 18.43 -15.65
C VAL A 135 -25.80 19.82 -15.21
N ASP A 136 -26.02 20.72 -16.17
CA ASP A 136 -26.49 22.07 -15.97
C ASP A 136 -27.83 22.24 -16.68
N TYR A 137 -28.85 22.69 -15.96
CA TYR A 137 -30.20 22.91 -16.46
C TYR A 137 -30.63 24.36 -16.25
N GLN A 138 -30.94 25.04 -17.34
CA GLN A 138 -31.49 26.39 -17.38
C GLN A 138 -33.00 26.29 -17.62
N LYS A 139 -33.79 26.52 -16.57
CA LYS A 139 -35.27 26.51 -16.67
C LYS A 139 -35.78 27.80 -17.32
N SER A 140 -35.19 28.94 -16.99
CA SER A 140 -35.47 30.27 -17.56
C SER A 140 -34.23 31.16 -17.42
N SER A 141 -34.26 32.41 -17.89
CA SER A 141 -33.16 33.37 -17.66
C SER A 141 -32.90 33.68 -16.18
N ARG A 142 -33.81 33.29 -15.27
CA ARG A 142 -33.76 33.57 -13.83
C ARG A 142 -33.54 32.34 -12.95
N ASN A 143 -33.71 31.13 -13.51
CA ASN A 143 -33.70 29.89 -12.74
C ASN A 143 -32.76 28.87 -13.37
N SER A 144 -31.75 28.46 -12.61
CA SER A 144 -30.79 27.42 -13.00
C SER A 144 -30.62 26.38 -11.91
N LEU A 145 -30.32 25.16 -12.33
CA LEU A 145 -30.01 24.03 -11.46
C LEU A 145 -28.77 23.35 -12.05
N PHE A 146 -27.81 22.98 -11.21
CA PHE A 146 -26.76 22.07 -11.64
C PHE A 146 -26.51 20.97 -10.62
N GLY A 147 -26.05 19.83 -11.14
CA GLY A 147 -25.56 18.71 -10.34
C GLY A 147 -24.19 18.30 -10.83
N ARG A 148 -23.27 18.04 -9.90
CA ARG A 148 -21.93 17.52 -10.17
C ARG A 148 -21.64 16.32 -9.30
N TYR A 149 -21.19 15.24 -9.91
CA TYR A 149 -20.76 14.03 -9.26
C TYR A 149 -19.29 13.74 -9.59
N MET A 150 -18.51 13.36 -8.59
CA MET A 150 -17.13 12.93 -8.74
C MET A 150 -16.91 11.62 -8.01
N ALA A 151 -16.17 10.70 -8.62
CA ALA A 151 -15.78 9.44 -8.01
C ALA A 151 -14.34 9.09 -8.34
N THR A 152 -13.60 8.65 -7.32
CA THR A 152 -12.25 8.10 -7.47
C THR A 152 -12.27 6.65 -7.02
N VAL A 153 -11.77 5.76 -7.88
CA VAL A 153 -11.63 4.33 -7.61
C VAL A 153 -10.15 3.99 -7.63
N THR A 154 -9.63 3.53 -6.50
CA THR A 154 -8.23 3.08 -6.38
C THR A 154 -8.22 1.58 -6.10
N GLN A 155 -7.66 0.80 -7.03
CA GLN A 155 -7.49 -0.64 -6.88
C GLN A 155 -6.07 -0.95 -6.44
N HIS A 156 -5.92 -1.55 -5.25
CA HIS A 156 -4.65 -2.08 -4.79
C HIS A 156 -4.59 -3.58 -5.06
N ARG A 157 -3.78 -3.98 -6.05
CA ARG A 157 -3.48 -5.40 -6.28
C ARG A 157 -2.34 -5.80 -5.34
N ARG A 158 -2.68 -6.26 -4.14
CA ARG A 158 -1.69 -6.84 -3.22
C ARG A 158 -1.35 -8.25 -3.70
N ARG A 159 -0.13 -8.46 -4.19
CA ARG A 159 0.46 -9.81 -4.22
C ARG A 159 1.22 -9.97 -2.92
N LEU A 160 0.68 -10.75 -1.99
CA LEU A 160 1.44 -11.20 -0.83
C LEU A 160 2.55 -12.14 -1.34
N PRO A 161 3.82 -11.91 -0.99
CA PRO A 161 4.85 -12.92 -1.12
C PRO A 161 4.60 -13.91 0.02
N SER A 162 3.99 -15.04 -0.29
CA SER A 162 3.93 -16.16 0.65
C SER A 162 4.83 -17.27 0.13
N PRO A 163 5.76 -17.82 0.95
CA PRO A 163 6.49 -19.03 0.61
C PRO A 163 5.60 -20.29 0.62
N THR A 164 4.35 -20.20 1.10
CA THR A 164 3.40 -21.31 1.11
C THR A 164 2.23 -21.05 0.17
N THR A 165 2.05 -21.98 -0.77
CA THR A 165 1.10 -22.02 -1.90
C THR A 165 -0.39 -21.94 -1.51
N PHE A 166 -0.73 -21.89 -0.23
CA PHE A 166 -2.10 -22.17 0.23
C PHE A 166 -3.07 -20.96 0.24
N LEU A 167 -2.60 -19.72 0.15
CA LEU A 167 -3.49 -18.54 0.12
C LEU A 167 -3.24 -17.66 -1.12
N ARG A 168 -3.23 -18.28 -2.30
CA ARG A 168 -3.08 -17.58 -3.60
C ARG A 168 -4.37 -16.88 -4.08
N ARG A 169 -5.48 -16.97 -3.34
CA ARG A 169 -6.77 -16.39 -3.78
C ARG A 169 -7.12 -15.14 -2.96
N LEU A 170 -7.20 -14.04 -3.70
CA LEU A 170 -8.08 -12.88 -3.49
C LEU A 170 -7.75 -11.95 -2.31
N SER A 171 -7.04 -10.86 -2.61
CA SER A 171 -7.39 -9.55 -2.05
C SER A 171 -7.03 -8.44 -3.03
N ALA A 172 -7.88 -8.26 -4.05
CA ALA A 172 -7.98 -6.97 -4.72
C ALA A 172 -8.87 -6.09 -3.84
N ALA A 173 -8.28 -5.25 -3.01
CA ALA A 173 -9.03 -4.25 -2.26
C ALA A 173 -9.19 -3.00 -3.14
N ALA A 174 -10.43 -2.63 -3.43
CA ALA A 174 -10.76 -1.39 -4.11
C ALA A 174 -11.27 -0.38 -3.06
N LYS A 175 -10.64 0.80 -2.99
CA LYS A 175 -11.15 1.93 -2.23
C LYS A 175 -11.90 2.84 -3.19
N ILE A 176 -13.12 3.25 -2.82
CA ILE A 176 -13.94 4.17 -3.61
C ILE A 176 -14.19 5.42 -2.78
N SER A 177 -13.88 6.58 -3.33
CA SER A 177 -14.23 7.90 -2.79
C SER A 177 -15.25 8.57 -3.71
N ARG A 178 -16.28 9.21 -3.15
CA ARG A 178 -17.40 9.82 -3.91
C ARG A 178 -17.74 11.19 -3.35
N ASN A 179 -18.07 12.13 -4.21
CA ASN A 179 -18.57 13.46 -3.85
C ASN A 179 -19.72 13.85 -4.78
N LEU A 180 -20.83 14.35 -4.21
CA LEU A 180 -22.00 14.84 -4.93
C LEU A 180 -22.30 16.27 -4.48
N ILE A 181 -22.47 17.18 -5.44
CA ILE A 181 -22.87 18.56 -5.21
C ILE A 181 -24.09 18.86 -6.06
N LEU A 182 -25.10 19.46 -5.44
CA LEU A 182 -26.32 19.96 -6.08
C LEU A 182 -26.48 21.43 -5.72
N SER A 183 -26.87 22.27 -6.67
CA SER A 183 -27.08 23.70 -6.42
C SER A 183 -28.17 24.25 -7.32
N VAL A 184 -28.99 25.13 -6.74
CA VAL A 184 -30.07 25.84 -7.41
C VAL A 184 -29.82 27.33 -7.26
N THR A 185 -30.00 28.09 -8.33
CA THR A 185 -29.91 29.55 -8.30
C THR A 185 -31.23 30.15 -8.81
N HIS A 186 -31.75 31.10 -8.05
CA HIS A 186 -32.89 31.95 -8.41
C HIS A 186 -32.40 33.40 -8.39
N SER A 187 -32.71 34.17 -9.43
CA SER A 187 -32.32 35.59 -9.59
C SER A 187 -33.52 36.47 -9.90
#